data_AF-A0A958XRD7-F1
#
_entry.id   AF-A0A958XRD7-F1
#
_cell.length_a   1.000
_cell.length_b   1.000
_cell.length_c   1.000
_cell.angle_alpha   90.00
_cell.angle_beta   90.00
_cell.angle_gamma   90.00
#
_symmetry.space_group_name_H-M   'P 1'
#
loop_
_entity.id
_entity.type
_entity.pdbx_description
1 polymer ?
#
loop_
_entity_poly.entity_id
_entity_poly.type
_entity_poly.pdbx_seq_one_letter_code
_entity_poly.pdbx_strand_id
1 'polypeptide(L)'
;PFTIVDLKGKNLQTHLQFIAENMPVFDMLEASGERQPERLAIHIISFKHGCFGVNYPEPNEVAIPILRRFGQVFEQTYTRFLDLQKAEAQAREAQIEAALERVRAASMAMHNSEGLHQVIITLKDQLDQLGVELDAAMINVEEKGEKDWNMWLAISEGSQHVYNRLRLVHVPYQRGAVFDHLLQARKNNEEILED
;
A
#
# COMPACT_ATOMS: atom_id res chain seq x y z
N PRO A 1 -9.27 5.06 -31.71
CA PRO A 1 -9.71 5.99 -32.79
C PRO A 1 -8.59 6.96 -33.11
N PHE A 2 -8.47 7.41 -34.36
CA PHE A 2 -7.43 8.34 -34.80
C PHE A 2 -8.02 9.72 -35.09
N THR A 3 -7.33 10.79 -34.70
CA THR A 3 -7.77 12.16 -34.94
C THR A 3 -6.55 13.05 -35.18
N ILE A 4 -6.63 13.93 -36.18
CA ILE A 4 -5.68 15.03 -36.34
C ILE A 4 -6.40 16.30 -35.92
N VAL A 5 -5.82 17.02 -34.96
CA VAL A 5 -6.27 18.37 -34.60
C VAL A 5 -5.33 19.36 -35.28
N ASP A 6 -5.86 20.11 -36.24
CA ASP A 6 -5.10 21.11 -37.00
C ASP A 6 -5.34 22.51 -36.42
N LEU A 7 -4.31 23.07 -35.80
CA LEU A 7 -4.36 24.35 -35.09
C LEU A 7 -3.64 25.44 -35.88
N LYS A 8 -4.33 26.57 -36.07
CA LYS A 8 -3.83 27.77 -36.76
C LYS A 8 -4.38 29.03 -36.11
N GLY A 9 -3.69 30.15 -36.32
CA GLY A 9 -4.16 31.49 -35.92
C GLY A 9 -4.57 31.55 -34.44
N LYS A 10 -5.78 32.05 -34.17
CA LYS A 10 -6.28 32.22 -32.78
C LYS A 10 -6.33 30.90 -31.99
N ASN A 11 -6.75 29.79 -32.62
CA ASN A 11 -6.85 28.50 -31.94
C ASN A 11 -5.46 27.98 -31.52
N LEU A 12 -4.43 28.23 -32.33
CA LEU A 12 -3.06 27.89 -32.00
C LEU A 12 -2.55 28.73 -30.82
N GLN A 13 -2.77 30.05 -30.85
CA GLN A 13 -2.38 30.95 -29.75
C GLN A 13 -3.03 30.55 -28.43
N THR A 14 -4.33 30.28 -28.44
CA THR A 14 -5.05 29.81 -27.24
C THR A 14 -4.49 28.49 -26.71
N HIS A 15 -4.18 27.55 -27.61
CA HIS A 15 -3.61 26.26 -27.20
C HIS A 15 -2.21 26.39 -26.60
N LEU A 16 -1.34 27.20 -27.22
CA LEU A 16 0.01 27.44 -26.71
C LEU A 16 -0.02 28.14 -25.35
N GLN A 17 -0.90 29.14 -25.18
CA GLN A 17 -1.10 29.80 -23.89
C GLN A 17 -1.54 28.80 -22.81
N PHE A 18 -2.52 27.93 -23.12
CA PHE A 18 -2.97 26.90 -22.20
C PHE A 18 -1.82 25.96 -21.79
N ILE A 19 -0.99 25.53 -22.74
CA ILE A 19 0.17 24.67 -22.44
C ILE A 19 1.15 25.43 -21.54
N ALA A 20 1.49 26.67 -21.86
CA ALA A 20 2.41 27.48 -21.05
C ALA A 20 1.95 27.61 -19.59
N GLU A 21 0.66 27.86 -19.38
CA GLU A 21 0.10 28.04 -18.04
C GLU A 21 -0.01 26.75 -17.23
N ASN A 22 -0.13 25.59 -17.88
CA ASN A 22 -0.48 24.32 -17.22
C ASN A 22 0.62 23.25 -17.29
N MET A 23 1.67 23.44 -18.07
CA MET A 23 2.75 22.47 -18.26
C MET A 23 4.12 23.10 -17.96
N PRO A 24 4.77 22.76 -16.83
CA PRO A 24 6.08 23.32 -16.43
C PRO A 24 7.21 23.09 -17.43
N VAL A 25 7.03 22.18 -18.39
CA VAL A 25 8.00 21.87 -19.45
C VAL A 25 8.05 22.97 -20.53
N PHE A 26 7.00 23.79 -20.65
CA PHE A 26 6.90 24.78 -21.72
C PHE A 26 7.82 25.99 -21.51
N ASP A 27 8.13 26.34 -20.26
CA ASP A 27 9.11 27.38 -19.91
C ASP A 27 10.49 27.10 -20.53
N MET A 28 10.85 25.82 -20.72
CA MET A 28 12.13 25.41 -21.36
C MET A 28 12.11 25.59 -22.89
N LEU A 29 10.94 25.51 -23.52
CA LEU A 29 10.76 25.69 -24.96
C LEU A 29 10.76 27.17 -25.34
N GLU A 30 10.21 28.07 -24.52
CA GLU A 30 10.30 29.52 -24.75
C GLU A 30 11.74 30.03 -24.57
N ALA A 31 12.50 29.46 -23.62
CA ALA A 31 13.89 29.81 -23.38
C ALA A 31 14.85 29.37 -24.52
N SER A 32 14.44 28.48 -25.41
CA SER A 32 15.28 27.95 -26.50
C SER A 32 15.47 28.95 -27.66
N GLY A 33 14.64 30.00 -27.75
CA GLY A 33 14.66 30.98 -28.83
C GLY A 33 14.15 30.45 -30.18
N GLU A 34 13.53 29.27 -30.20
CA GLU A 34 12.91 28.73 -31.41
C GLU A 34 11.69 29.57 -31.82
N ARG A 35 11.57 29.87 -33.13
CA ARG A 35 10.43 30.60 -33.68
C ARG A 35 9.16 29.77 -33.48
N GLN A 36 8.15 30.34 -32.82
CA GLN A 36 6.87 29.68 -32.64
C GLN A 36 6.26 29.31 -34.01
N PRO A 37 5.71 28.09 -34.15
CA PRO A 37 5.18 27.63 -35.41
C PRO A 37 3.89 28.39 -35.78
N GLU A 38 3.65 28.61 -37.07
CA GLU A 38 2.43 29.29 -37.56
C GLU A 38 1.23 28.33 -37.69
N ARG A 39 1.50 27.03 -37.61
CA ARG A 39 0.55 25.90 -37.65
C ARG A 39 1.04 24.76 -36.75
N LEU A 40 0.12 24.03 -36.14
CA LEU A 40 0.43 22.81 -35.39
C LEU A 40 -0.61 21.72 -35.69
N ALA A 41 -0.17 20.58 -36.23
CA ALA A 41 -0.96 19.38 -36.43
C ALA A 41 -0.66 18.36 -35.31
N ILE A 42 -1.65 18.14 -34.44
CA ILE A 42 -1.57 17.18 -33.34
C ILE A 42 -2.18 15.86 -33.79
N HIS A 43 -1.36 14.82 -33.88
CA HIS A 43 -1.77 13.48 -34.31
C HIS A 43 -2.07 12.64 -33.08
N ILE A 44 -3.34 12.32 -32.87
CA ILE A 44 -3.81 11.63 -31.68
C ILE A 44 -4.31 10.24 -32.04
N ILE A 45 -3.82 9.23 -31.31
CA ILE A 45 -4.39 7.89 -31.31
C ILE A 45 -4.91 7.57 -29.91
N SER A 46 -6.19 7.19 -29.81
CA SER A 46 -6.77 6.68 -28.57
C SER A 46 -6.90 5.16 -28.61
N PHE A 47 -6.67 4.55 -27.47
CA PHE A 47 -6.72 3.11 -27.19
C PHE A 47 -7.46 2.90 -25.86
N LYS A 48 -7.73 1.66 -25.46
CA LYS A 48 -8.62 1.35 -24.33
C LYS A 48 -8.28 2.09 -23.04
N HIS A 49 -6.98 2.29 -22.77
CA HIS A 49 -6.47 2.81 -21.50
C HIS A 49 -5.85 4.22 -21.62
N GLY A 50 -6.06 4.94 -22.73
CA GLY A 50 -5.50 6.28 -22.89
C GLY A 50 -5.36 6.74 -24.33
N CYS A 51 -4.49 7.72 -24.55
CA CYS A 51 -4.13 8.21 -25.88
C CYS A 51 -2.65 8.62 -25.97
N PHE A 52 -2.13 8.64 -27.20
CA PHE A 52 -0.86 9.27 -27.53
C PHE A 52 -1.08 10.41 -28.50
N GLY A 53 -0.36 11.51 -28.29
CA GLY A 53 -0.33 12.68 -29.17
C GLY A 53 1.09 12.97 -29.61
N VAL A 54 1.29 13.25 -30.90
CA VAL A 54 2.55 13.81 -31.41
C VAL A 54 2.26 15.02 -32.28
N ASN A 55 3.05 16.07 -32.06
CA ASN A 55 2.87 17.36 -32.69
C ASN A 55 3.85 17.51 -33.86
N TYR A 56 3.36 17.99 -35.00
CA TYR A 56 4.17 18.40 -36.14
C TYR A 56 3.70 19.77 -36.64
N PRO A 57 4.57 20.61 -37.24
CA PRO A 57 4.13 21.86 -37.86
C PRO A 57 3.12 21.64 -39.00
N GLU A 58 3.22 20.51 -39.71
CA GLU A 58 2.33 20.12 -40.80
C GLU A 58 1.82 18.68 -40.58
N PRO A 59 0.63 18.31 -41.10
CA PRO A 59 0.13 16.94 -41.04
C PRO A 59 1.16 15.93 -41.59
N ASN A 60 1.45 14.89 -40.82
CA ASN A 60 2.43 13.87 -41.13
C ASN A 60 1.75 12.50 -41.23
N GLU A 61 1.54 12.04 -42.46
CA GLU A 61 0.86 10.77 -42.72
C GLU A 61 1.68 9.55 -42.25
N VAL A 62 3.00 9.66 -42.15
CA VAL A 62 3.89 8.59 -41.67
C VAL A 62 3.77 8.38 -40.16
N ALA A 63 3.45 9.43 -39.40
CA ALA A 63 3.26 9.33 -37.96
C ALA A 63 2.06 8.43 -37.59
N ILE A 64 1.03 8.37 -38.45
CA ILE A 64 -0.23 7.66 -38.18
C ILE A 64 -0.02 6.15 -37.98
N PRO A 65 0.58 5.39 -38.92
CA PRO A 65 0.79 3.96 -38.74
C PRO A 65 1.74 3.64 -37.58
N ILE A 66 2.72 4.52 -37.30
CA ILE A 66 3.66 4.35 -36.19
C ILE A 66 2.92 4.49 -34.86
N LEU A 67 2.16 5.58 -34.68
CA LEU A 67 1.36 5.82 -33.48
C LEU A 67 0.34 4.71 -33.25
N ARG A 68 -0.29 4.20 -34.32
CA ARG A 68 -1.20 3.07 -34.23
C ARG A 68 -0.52 1.82 -33.68
N ARG A 69 0.65 1.44 -34.23
CA ARG A 69 1.42 0.28 -33.76
C ARG A 69 1.86 0.46 -32.32
N PHE A 70 2.31 1.66 -31.96
CA PHE A 70 2.74 1.97 -30.60
C PHE A 70 1.57 1.89 -29.60
N GLY A 71 0.43 2.49 -29.93
CA GLY A 71 -0.79 2.43 -29.13
C GLY A 71 -1.27 0.99 -28.89
N GLN A 72 -1.20 0.13 -29.91
CA GLN A 72 -1.57 -1.29 -29.78
C GLN A 72 -0.66 -2.05 -28.81
N VAL A 73 0.68 -1.90 -28.94
CA VAL A 73 1.63 -2.59 -28.05
C VAL A 73 1.53 -2.05 -26.63
N PHE A 74 1.35 -0.74 -26.46
CA PHE A 74 1.17 -0.14 -25.14
C PHE A 74 -0.13 -0.60 -24.49
N GLU A 75 -1.25 -0.65 -25.22
CA GLU A 75 -2.52 -1.15 -24.68
C GLU A 75 -2.38 -2.58 -24.13
N GLN A 76 -1.70 -3.46 -24.88
CA GLN A 76 -1.42 -4.83 -24.44
C GLN A 76 -0.54 -4.86 -23.19
N THR A 77 0.54 -4.08 -23.19
CA THR A 77 1.50 -4.04 -22.07
C THR A 77 0.85 -3.47 -20.81
N TYR A 78 0.05 -2.41 -20.94
CA TYR A 78 -0.67 -1.81 -19.83
C TYR A 78 -1.77 -2.72 -19.28
N THR A 79 -2.47 -3.45 -20.17
CA THR A 79 -3.40 -4.51 -19.71
C THR A 79 -2.67 -5.57 -18.89
N ARG A 80 -1.48 -6.01 -19.35
CA ARG A 80 -0.67 -6.97 -18.60
C ARG A 80 -0.20 -6.41 -17.25
N PHE A 81 0.15 -5.13 -17.20
CA PHE A 81 0.48 -4.45 -15.95
C PHE A 81 -0.70 -4.46 -14.96
N LEU A 82 -1.91 -4.13 -15.42
CA LEU A 82 -3.12 -4.19 -14.60
C LEU A 82 -3.44 -5.62 -14.12
N ASP A 83 -3.27 -6.62 -14.99
CA ASP A 83 -3.46 -8.02 -14.63
C ASP A 83 -2.48 -8.45 -13.53
N LEU A 84 -1.21 -7.99 -13.60
CA LEU A 84 -0.19 -8.25 -12.58
C LEU A 84 -0.53 -7.56 -11.26
N GLN A 85 -0.90 -6.27 -11.27
CA GLN A 85 -1.34 -5.60 -10.03
C GLN A 85 -2.50 -6.33 -9.35
N LYS A 86 -3.47 -6.80 -10.13
CA LYS A 86 -4.58 -7.59 -9.61
C LYS A 86 -4.10 -8.93 -9.03
N ALA A 87 -3.22 -9.63 -9.74
CA ALA A 87 -2.66 -10.90 -9.27
C ALA A 87 -1.83 -10.75 -7.99
N GLU A 88 -1.05 -9.68 -7.88
CA GLU A 88 -0.28 -9.33 -6.68
C GLU A 88 -1.19 -9.06 -5.49
N ALA A 89 -2.25 -8.27 -5.67
CA ALA A 89 -3.24 -8.00 -4.63
C ALA A 89 -3.93 -9.30 -4.16
N GLN A 90 -4.32 -10.17 -5.09
CA GLN A 90 -4.92 -11.47 -4.77
C GLN A 90 -3.95 -12.40 -4.05
N ALA A 91 -2.68 -12.44 -4.47
CA ALA A 91 -1.65 -13.23 -3.81
C ALA A 91 -1.41 -12.72 -2.38
N ARG A 92 -1.40 -11.39 -2.17
CA ARG A 92 -1.28 -10.79 -0.85
C ARG A 92 -2.46 -11.16 0.05
N GLU A 93 -3.69 -11.08 -0.45
CA GLU A 93 -4.88 -11.46 0.33
C GLU A 93 -4.84 -12.94 0.72
N ALA A 94 -4.50 -13.82 -0.23
CA ALA A 94 -4.36 -15.26 0.04
C ALA A 94 -3.28 -15.57 1.09
N GLN A 95 -2.18 -14.81 1.12
CA GLN A 95 -1.17 -14.92 2.19
C GLN A 95 -1.73 -14.52 3.55
N ILE A 96 -2.54 -13.46 3.62
CA ILE A 96 -3.19 -13.00 4.85
C ILE A 96 -4.19 -14.05 5.35
N GLU A 97 -5.05 -14.58 4.47
CA GLU A 97 -6.01 -15.63 4.82
C GLU A 97 -5.31 -16.90 5.31
N ALA A 98 -4.22 -17.32 4.66
CA ALA A 98 -3.43 -18.47 5.08
C ALA A 98 -2.77 -18.24 6.44
N ALA A 99 -2.23 -17.05 6.69
CA ALA A 99 -1.68 -16.65 7.99
C ALA A 99 -2.74 -16.71 9.09
N LEU A 100 -3.92 -16.13 8.83
CA LEU A 100 -5.05 -16.16 9.75
C LEU A 100 -5.46 -17.59 10.08
N GLU A 101 -5.54 -18.47 9.08
CA GLU A 101 -5.95 -19.86 9.28
C GLU A 101 -4.92 -20.66 10.08
N ARG A 102 -3.61 -20.38 9.91
CA ARG A 102 -2.57 -20.99 10.77
C ARG A 102 -2.72 -20.58 12.24
N VAL A 103 -3.01 -19.31 12.51
CA VAL A 103 -3.26 -18.83 13.88
C VAL A 103 -4.54 -19.45 14.46
N ARG A 104 -5.58 -19.58 13.64
CA ARG A 104 -6.83 -20.27 14.03
C ARG A 104 -6.57 -21.73 14.36
N ALA A 105 -5.83 -22.44 13.52
CA ALA A 105 -5.47 -23.84 13.75
C ALA A 105 -4.64 -24.01 15.04
N ALA A 106 -3.66 -23.14 15.29
CA ALA A 106 -2.90 -23.14 16.54
C ALA A 106 -3.81 -22.91 17.76
N SER A 107 -4.75 -21.98 17.66
CA SER A 107 -5.75 -21.72 18.71
C SER A 107 -6.66 -22.93 18.95
N MET A 108 -7.09 -23.62 17.89
CA MET A 108 -7.96 -24.80 18.01
C MET A 108 -7.24 -26.03 18.58
N ALA A 109 -5.92 -26.14 18.37
CA ALA A 109 -5.10 -27.21 18.94
C ALA A 109 -4.80 -27.00 20.44
N MET A 110 -5.16 -25.84 21.00
CA MET A 110 -4.93 -25.52 22.40
C MET A 110 -5.86 -26.31 23.32
N HIS A 111 -5.27 -27.13 24.20
CA HIS A 111 -6.02 -27.92 25.18
C HIS A 111 -6.11 -27.26 26.58
N ASN A 112 -5.17 -26.37 26.92
CA ASN A 112 -5.12 -25.62 28.16
C ASN A 112 -4.35 -24.29 27.95
N SER A 113 -4.26 -23.46 28.99
CA SER A 113 -3.59 -22.15 28.92
C SER A 113 -2.11 -22.21 28.57
N GLU A 114 -1.42 -23.33 28.78
CA GLU A 114 0.00 -23.48 28.40
C GLU A 114 0.21 -23.45 26.88
N GLY A 115 -0.83 -23.79 26.10
CA GLY A 115 -0.80 -23.70 24.64
C GLY A 115 -0.81 -22.27 24.10
N LEU A 116 -1.13 -21.26 24.92
CA LEU A 116 -1.13 -19.85 24.49
C LEU A 116 0.24 -19.37 24.01
N HIS A 117 1.33 -19.91 24.55
CA HIS A 117 2.67 -19.59 24.08
C HIS A 117 2.85 -19.96 22.59
N GLN A 118 2.35 -21.13 22.18
CA GLN A 118 2.44 -21.56 20.79
C GLN A 118 1.57 -20.69 19.88
N VAL A 119 0.40 -20.26 20.37
CA VAL A 119 -0.50 -19.35 19.63
C VAL A 119 0.16 -18.00 19.39
N ILE A 120 0.74 -17.37 20.42
CA ILE A 120 1.36 -16.04 20.28
C ILE A 120 2.64 -16.06 19.44
N ILE A 121 3.44 -17.14 19.51
CA ILE A 121 4.57 -17.35 18.59
C ILE A 121 4.06 -17.46 17.16
N THR A 122 3.06 -18.31 16.92
CA THR A 122 2.52 -18.50 15.57
C THR A 122 1.97 -17.18 15.02
N LEU A 123 1.23 -16.42 15.84
CA LEU A 123 0.72 -15.10 15.46
C LEU A 123 1.86 -14.14 15.06
N LYS A 124 2.88 -14.02 15.90
CA LYS A 124 4.03 -13.14 15.61
C LYS A 124 4.73 -13.56 14.31
N ASP A 125 5.05 -14.84 14.15
CA ASP A 125 5.73 -15.36 12.96
C ASP A 125 4.91 -15.10 11.68
N GLN A 126 3.58 -15.22 11.77
CA GLN A 126 2.70 -14.92 10.64
C GLN A 126 2.67 -13.43 10.30
N LEU A 127 2.70 -12.55 11.32
CA LEU A 127 2.76 -11.10 11.12
C LEU A 127 4.12 -10.68 10.53
N ASP A 128 5.22 -11.24 11.02
CA ASP A 128 6.57 -11.00 10.48
C ASP A 128 6.64 -11.43 9.00
N GLN A 129 6.08 -12.59 8.63
CA GLN A 129 6.01 -13.06 7.23
C GLN A 129 5.15 -12.16 6.34
N LEU A 130 4.17 -11.47 6.91
CA LEU A 130 3.39 -10.46 6.21
C LEU A 130 4.11 -9.10 6.14
N GLY A 131 5.34 -8.98 6.67
CA GLY A 131 6.11 -7.75 6.68
C GLY A 131 5.69 -6.76 7.78
N VAL A 132 4.96 -7.22 8.79
CA VAL A 132 4.69 -6.45 10.00
C VAL A 132 5.82 -6.76 10.98
N GLU A 133 6.83 -5.90 11.01
CA GLU A 133 7.97 -6.07 11.91
C GLU A 133 7.55 -5.78 13.35
N LEU A 134 7.58 -6.81 14.20
CA LEU A 134 7.28 -6.70 15.62
C LEU A 134 8.51 -7.04 16.46
N ASP A 135 8.84 -6.17 17.41
CA ASP A 135 9.85 -6.47 18.43
C ASP A 135 9.36 -7.57 19.40
N ALA A 136 8.06 -7.50 19.76
CA ALA A 136 7.40 -8.47 20.62
C ALA A 136 5.88 -8.53 20.37
N ALA A 137 5.28 -9.65 20.72
CA ALA A 137 3.83 -9.86 20.79
C ALA A 137 3.45 -10.47 22.15
N MET A 138 2.31 -10.07 22.71
CA MET A 138 1.90 -10.46 24.06
C MET A 138 0.42 -10.82 24.15
N ILE A 139 0.09 -11.85 24.94
CA ILE A 139 -1.28 -12.15 25.37
C ILE A 139 -1.35 -12.05 26.89
N ASN A 140 -2.20 -11.15 27.39
CA ASN A 140 -2.47 -11.01 28.81
C ASN A 140 -3.70 -11.83 29.19
N VAL A 141 -3.57 -12.68 30.22
CA VAL A 141 -4.62 -13.54 30.75
C VAL A 141 -4.74 -13.32 32.24
N GLU A 142 -5.94 -13.04 32.70
CA GLU A 142 -6.26 -12.94 34.12
C GLU A 142 -6.90 -14.22 34.62
N GLU A 143 -6.60 -14.56 35.88
CA GLU A 143 -7.34 -15.58 36.60
C GLU A 143 -8.54 -14.95 37.32
N LYS A 144 -9.70 -15.61 37.23
CA LYS A 144 -10.96 -15.08 37.78
C LYS A 144 -10.83 -14.87 39.29
N GLY A 145 -11.04 -13.62 39.73
CA GLY A 145 -11.03 -13.26 41.15
C GLY A 145 -9.69 -12.78 41.66
N GLU A 146 -8.64 -12.85 40.84
CA GLU A 146 -7.33 -12.28 41.14
C GLU A 146 -7.18 -10.87 40.54
N LYS A 147 -6.32 -10.05 41.17
CA LYS A 147 -5.91 -8.76 40.59
C LYS A 147 -4.65 -8.89 39.73
N ASP A 148 -4.01 -10.05 39.81
CA ASP A 148 -2.79 -10.39 39.12
C ASP A 148 -3.11 -10.85 37.69
N TRP A 149 -2.12 -10.84 36.82
CA TRP A 149 -2.28 -11.39 35.48
C TRP A 149 -1.03 -12.10 34.99
N ASN A 150 -1.24 -12.99 34.03
CA ASN A 150 -0.21 -13.74 33.35
C ASN A 150 -0.02 -13.17 31.94
N MET A 151 1.22 -12.91 31.56
CA MET A 151 1.60 -12.36 30.26
C MET A 151 2.39 -13.42 29.48
N TRP A 152 1.82 -13.91 28.38
CA TRP A 152 2.49 -14.77 27.42
C TRP A 152 3.23 -13.92 26.40
N LEU A 153 4.50 -14.23 26.14
CA LEU A 153 5.36 -13.40 25.28
C LEU A 153 5.91 -14.19 24.09
N ALA A 154 6.02 -13.51 22.95
CA ALA A 154 6.85 -13.89 21.82
C ALA A 154 7.75 -12.70 21.47
N ILE A 155 9.07 -12.87 21.52
CA ILE A 155 10.07 -11.80 21.32
C ILE A 155 11.01 -12.24 20.19
N SER A 156 11.42 -11.31 19.32
CA SER A 156 12.29 -11.59 18.18
C SER A 156 13.70 -12.05 18.61
N GLU A 157 14.18 -13.14 17.98
CA GLU A 157 15.49 -13.74 18.29
C GLU A 157 16.67 -12.78 18.10
N GLY A 158 16.54 -11.77 17.23
CA GLY A 158 17.56 -10.76 16.94
C GLY A 158 17.77 -9.71 18.04
N SER A 159 16.91 -9.66 19.06
CA SER A 159 17.15 -8.82 20.22
C SER A 159 18.33 -9.39 21.03
N GLN A 160 19.44 -8.66 21.15
CA GLN A 160 20.62 -9.05 21.96
C GLN A 160 20.32 -9.10 23.48
N HIS A 161 19.06 -9.20 23.87
CA HIS A 161 18.60 -9.13 25.23
C HIS A 161 18.22 -10.52 25.76
N VAL A 162 18.42 -10.69 27.07
CA VAL A 162 18.27 -11.93 27.86
C VAL A 162 16.84 -12.51 27.85
N TYR A 163 15.91 -11.86 27.12
CA TYR A 163 14.47 -12.11 27.15
C TYR A 163 13.96 -13.13 26.12
N ASN A 164 14.79 -13.62 25.20
CA ASN A 164 14.42 -14.69 24.25
C ASN A 164 13.95 -16.01 24.90
N ARG A 165 14.07 -16.14 26.23
CA ARG A 165 13.59 -17.31 26.99
C ARG A 165 12.36 -17.04 27.85
N LEU A 166 11.88 -15.79 27.93
CA LEU A 166 10.68 -15.46 28.68
C LEU A 166 9.45 -15.91 27.89
N ARG A 167 8.79 -16.96 28.40
CA ARG A 167 7.56 -17.50 27.81
C ARG A 167 6.30 -16.97 28.50
N LEU A 168 6.37 -16.91 29.82
CA LEU A 168 5.29 -16.52 30.71
C LEU A 168 5.86 -15.64 31.81
N VAL A 169 5.25 -14.48 32.02
CA VAL A 169 5.56 -13.56 33.11
C VAL A 169 4.31 -13.42 33.97
N HIS A 170 4.39 -13.81 35.23
CA HIS A 170 3.37 -13.50 36.22
C HIS A 170 3.58 -12.06 36.71
N VAL A 171 2.56 -11.23 36.57
CA VAL A 171 2.57 -9.82 36.96
C VAL A 171 1.66 -9.66 38.18
N PRO A 172 2.24 -9.52 39.39
CA PRO A 172 1.45 -9.31 40.59
C PRO A 172 0.88 -7.89 40.59
N TYR A 173 -0.34 -7.74 41.08
CA TYR A 173 -0.95 -6.44 41.28
C TYR A 173 -0.13 -5.61 42.26
N GLN A 174 0.19 -4.38 41.85
CA GLN A 174 0.81 -3.39 42.71
C GLN A 174 -0.14 -2.23 42.91
N ARG A 175 -0.36 -1.85 44.16
CA ARG A 175 -1.19 -0.68 44.48
C ARG A 175 -0.56 0.57 43.87
N GLY A 176 -1.28 1.21 42.96
CA GLY A 176 -0.79 2.38 42.24
C GLY A 176 -1.75 2.81 41.15
N ALA A 177 -1.65 4.08 40.75
CA ALA A 177 -2.61 4.71 39.85
C ALA A 177 -2.81 3.95 38.53
N VAL A 178 -1.75 3.39 37.93
CA VAL A 178 -1.83 2.62 36.67
C VAL A 178 -2.63 1.32 36.86
N PHE A 179 -2.26 0.48 37.83
CA PHE A 179 -2.96 -0.78 38.08
C PHE A 179 -4.41 -0.55 38.54
N ASP A 180 -4.64 0.47 39.36
CA ASP A 180 -5.98 0.83 39.83
C ASP A 180 -6.86 1.34 38.68
N HIS A 181 -6.31 2.16 37.78
CA HIS A 181 -6.99 2.65 36.59
C HIS A 181 -7.34 1.50 35.63
N LEU A 182 -6.38 0.61 35.33
CA LEU A 182 -6.63 -0.58 34.50
C LEU A 182 -7.73 -1.47 35.08
N LEU A 183 -7.73 -1.69 36.40
CA LEU A 183 -8.77 -2.46 37.08
C LEU A 183 -10.13 -1.76 37.07
N GLN A 184 -10.18 -0.43 37.23
CA GLN A 184 -11.42 0.34 37.19
C GLN A 184 -12.01 0.39 35.78
N ALA A 185 -11.22 0.78 34.78
CA ALA A 185 -11.64 0.82 33.40
C ALA A 185 -12.18 -0.55 32.96
N ARG A 186 -11.50 -1.65 33.33
CA ARG A 186 -11.98 -3.01 33.07
C ARG A 186 -13.30 -3.33 33.76
N LYS A 187 -13.46 -2.98 35.05
CA LYS A 187 -14.73 -3.20 35.77
C LYS A 187 -15.89 -2.45 35.15
N ASN A 188 -15.62 -1.27 34.59
CA ASN A 188 -16.61 -0.42 33.97
C ASN A 188 -16.78 -0.73 32.46
N ASN A 189 -15.97 -1.63 31.90
CA ASN A 189 -15.87 -1.91 30.47
C ASN A 189 -15.59 -0.65 29.63
N GLU A 190 -14.70 0.18 30.15
CA GLU A 190 -14.21 1.44 29.56
C GLU A 190 -12.92 1.19 28.77
N GLU A 191 -12.73 1.98 27.71
CA GLU A 191 -11.52 1.96 26.90
C GLU A 191 -10.36 2.59 27.66
N ILE A 192 -9.19 1.97 27.59
CA ILE A 192 -8.01 2.36 28.38
C ILE A 192 -7.06 3.24 27.55
N LEU A 193 -7.14 3.12 26.23
CA LEU A 193 -6.36 3.91 25.28
C LEU A 193 -7.29 4.99 24.75
N GLU A 194 -6.98 6.26 25.01
CA GLU A 194 -7.61 7.38 24.32
C GLU A 194 -6.99 7.47 22.91
N ASP A 195 -7.83 7.60 21.88
CA ASP A 195 -7.44 7.79 20.48
C ASP A 195 -6.53 9.03 20.26
#